data_AF-A0A248VKG6-F1
#
_entry.id   AF-A0A248VKG6-F1
#
_cell.length_a   1.000
_cell.length_b   1.000
_cell.length_c   1.000
_cell.angle_alpha   90.00
_cell.angle_beta   90.00
_cell.angle_gamma   90.00
#
_symmetry.space_group_name_H-M   'P 1'
#
loop_
_entity.id
_entity.type
_entity.pdbx_description
1 polymer ?
#
loop_
_entity_poly.entity_id
_entity_poly.type
_entity_poly.pdbx_seq_one_letter_code
_entity_poly.pdbx_strand_id
1 'polypeptide(L)'
;MKLTTRFLLSGVVIVCAVTVFFHGCPLAPKRHTEKTERSDSTLRTIPFSKSSPVYQAAKEYREWLSGDKSFAEKAGGLSLADKFLLSSRYIDKGAARLPTALLEERLSSVSKILASLDTYTCGRYLKGEMPYSEFENRIFPVMESFSEAESKAWFTVNRAAIEAQLNGSPIIVLSAEDAKRTIRKLLSSMYEPQSKEFLAALGSLKTADDDDACRTARVLYVQGNSLPEPYRGYMARMLLTRDEGREEP
;
A
#
# COMPACT_ATOMS: atom_id res chain seq x y z
N MET A 1 26.31 22.06 29.24
CA MET A 1 26.01 22.28 27.81
C MET A 1 26.05 20.99 26.97
N LYS A 2 25.45 19.87 27.42
CA LYS A 2 25.56 18.55 26.73
C LYS A 2 24.25 17.77 26.55
N LEU A 3 23.09 18.34 26.85
CA LEU A 3 21.79 17.63 26.72
C LEU A 3 20.94 18.08 25.52
N THR A 4 21.13 19.29 25.02
CA THR A 4 20.29 19.87 23.95
C THR A 4 20.66 19.40 22.55
N THR A 5 21.91 18.99 22.31
CA THR A 5 22.38 18.55 20.97
C THR A 5 21.90 17.15 20.59
N ARG A 6 21.62 16.26 21.56
CA ARG A 6 21.15 14.88 21.28
C ARG A 6 19.68 14.85 20.84
N PHE A 7 18.82 15.71 21.36
CA PHE A 7 17.41 15.78 20.96
C PHE A 7 17.19 16.43 19.58
N LEU A 8 18.07 17.36 19.18
CA LEU A 8 18.00 18.01 17.87
C LEU A 8 18.34 17.04 16.73
N LEU A 9 19.32 16.15 16.92
CA LEU A 9 19.68 15.12 15.93
C LEU A 9 18.57 14.07 15.75
N SER A 10 17.88 13.68 16.82
CA SER A 10 16.73 12.76 16.75
C SER A 10 15.54 13.38 16.00
N GLY A 11 15.29 14.67 16.20
CA GLY A 11 14.21 15.40 15.52
C GLY A 11 14.45 15.56 14.02
N VAL A 12 15.68 15.91 13.61
CA VAL A 12 16.05 16.08 12.19
C VAL A 12 16.04 14.76 11.44
N VAL A 13 16.50 13.66 12.04
CA VAL A 13 16.42 12.33 11.42
C VAL A 13 14.98 11.86 11.25
N ILE A 14 14.09 12.14 12.21
CA ILE A 14 12.66 11.82 12.07
C ILE A 14 12.00 12.71 11.00
N VAL A 15 12.34 14.00 10.90
CA VAL A 15 11.81 14.91 9.86
C VAL A 15 12.27 14.48 8.47
N CYS A 16 13.56 14.15 8.29
CA CYS A 16 14.09 13.63 7.04
C CYS A 16 13.53 12.24 6.72
N ALA A 17 13.38 11.35 7.71
CA ALA A 17 12.73 10.06 7.49
C ALA A 17 11.28 10.24 7.04
N VAL A 18 10.52 11.16 7.63
CA VAL A 18 9.10 11.42 7.29
C VAL A 18 8.94 12.06 5.90
N THR A 19 9.86 12.92 5.45
CA THR A 19 9.83 13.48 4.08
C THR A 19 10.38 12.54 3.01
N VAL A 20 11.27 11.61 3.39
CA VAL A 20 11.90 10.64 2.47
C VAL A 20 11.06 9.36 2.30
N PHE A 21 10.09 9.12 3.17
CA PHE A 21 9.58 7.77 3.37
C PHE A 21 8.63 7.18 2.32
N PHE A 22 8.11 7.92 1.35
CA PHE A 22 6.74 7.58 1.00
C PHE A 22 6.31 7.74 -0.45
N HIS A 23 6.98 6.98 -1.31
CA HIS A 23 6.29 6.56 -2.52
C HIS A 23 5.12 5.61 -2.23
N GLY A 24 4.96 5.09 -1.01
CA GLY A 24 3.93 4.12 -0.61
C GLY A 24 4.04 2.81 -1.38
N CYS A 25 3.54 1.69 -0.84
CA CYS A 25 3.22 0.60 -1.77
C CYS A 25 2.15 1.14 -2.71
N PRO A 26 2.33 1.08 -4.03
CA PRO A 26 1.21 1.35 -4.89
C PRO A 26 0.16 0.27 -4.57
N LEU A 27 -1.10 0.68 -4.41
CA LEU A 27 -2.18 -0.26 -4.14
C LEU A 27 -2.43 -1.15 -5.36
N ALA A 28 -1.89 -0.75 -6.51
CA ALA A 28 -1.79 -1.55 -7.72
C ALA A 28 -0.35 -1.64 -8.28
N PRO A 29 0.08 -2.78 -8.84
CA PRO A 29 1.40 -2.91 -9.47
C PRO A 29 1.54 -1.98 -10.70
N LYS A 30 2.75 -1.45 -10.97
CA LYS A 30 3.04 -0.78 -12.24
C LYS A 30 3.16 -1.84 -13.34
N ARG A 31 2.40 -1.71 -14.44
CA ARG A 31 2.79 -2.37 -15.69
C ARG A 31 3.82 -1.50 -16.38
N HIS A 32 5.04 -2.02 -16.56
CA HIS A 32 5.88 -1.56 -17.65
C HIS A 32 5.11 -1.72 -18.95
N THR A 33 5.31 -0.80 -19.89
CA THR A 33 4.84 -0.84 -21.28
C THR A 33 5.47 -2.01 -22.07
N GLU A 34 5.57 -3.18 -21.46
CA GLU A 34 5.74 -4.40 -22.19
C GLU A 34 4.42 -4.62 -22.92
N LYS A 35 4.46 -4.41 -24.23
CA LYS A 35 3.48 -4.91 -25.20
C LYS A 35 3.49 -6.45 -25.21
N THR A 36 3.44 -7.07 -24.05
CA THR A 36 3.14 -8.49 -23.96
C THR A 36 1.65 -8.56 -24.22
N GLU A 37 1.31 -8.87 -25.47
CA GLU A 37 -0.01 -9.17 -25.99
C GLU A 37 -0.66 -10.26 -25.16
N ARG A 38 -1.12 -9.90 -23.96
CA ARG A 38 -1.97 -10.77 -23.18
C ARG A 38 -3.32 -10.71 -23.85
N SER A 39 -3.68 -11.75 -24.59
CA SER A 39 -5.00 -11.82 -25.22
C SER A 39 -6.08 -11.60 -24.17
N ASP A 40 -7.10 -10.82 -24.52
CA ASP A 40 -8.27 -10.51 -23.67
C ASP A 40 -8.86 -11.77 -23.01
N SER A 41 -8.64 -12.95 -23.58
CA SER A 41 -9.10 -14.25 -23.06
C SER A 41 -8.60 -14.56 -21.65
N THR A 42 -7.34 -14.28 -21.31
CA THR A 42 -6.79 -14.62 -19.98
C THR A 42 -7.16 -13.59 -18.90
N LEU A 43 -7.53 -12.35 -19.31
CA LEU A 43 -8.10 -11.34 -18.42
C LEU A 43 -9.59 -11.60 -18.12
N ARG A 44 -10.25 -12.49 -18.88
CA ARG A 44 -11.66 -12.89 -18.65
C ARG A 44 -11.82 -13.90 -17.53
N THR A 45 -10.76 -14.58 -17.10
CA THR A 45 -10.81 -15.56 -16.01
C THR A 45 -10.35 -14.93 -14.70
N ILE A 46 -11.10 -15.18 -13.62
CA ILE A 46 -10.67 -14.79 -12.27
C ILE A 46 -9.55 -15.74 -11.87
N PRO A 47 -8.34 -15.25 -11.54
CA PRO A 47 -7.15 -16.06 -11.34
C PRO A 47 -7.06 -16.64 -9.92
N PHE A 48 -8.20 -17.14 -9.41
CA PHE A 48 -8.32 -17.72 -8.08
C PHE A 48 -9.16 -18.99 -8.13
N SER A 49 -8.94 -19.87 -7.15
CA SER A 49 -9.68 -21.11 -6.97
C SER A 49 -11.14 -20.80 -6.62
N LYS A 50 -12.11 -21.42 -7.28
CA LYS A 50 -13.56 -21.13 -7.05
C LYS A 50 -14.01 -21.32 -5.60
N SER A 51 -13.31 -22.16 -4.84
CA SER A 51 -13.56 -22.43 -3.43
C SER A 51 -12.94 -21.42 -2.47
N SER A 52 -12.05 -20.54 -2.94
CA SER A 52 -11.41 -19.56 -2.06
C SER A 52 -12.26 -18.31 -1.85
N PRO A 53 -12.18 -17.66 -0.67
CA PRO A 53 -12.91 -16.42 -0.41
C PRO A 53 -12.53 -15.29 -1.38
N VAL A 54 -11.26 -15.23 -1.78
CA VAL A 54 -10.75 -14.21 -2.72
C VAL A 54 -11.41 -14.32 -4.10
N TYR A 55 -11.78 -15.53 -4.55
CA TYR A 55 -12.49 -15.69 -5.82
C TYR A 55 -13.85 -14.96 -5.82
N GLN A 56 -14.65 -15.12 -4.77
CA GLN A 56 -15.98 -14.48 -4.70
C GLN A 56 -15.85 -12.97 -4.64
N ALA A 57 -14.94 -12.45 -3.79
CA ALA A 57 -14.72 -11.01 -3.69
C ALA A 57 -14.17 -10.41 -5.01
N ALA A 58 -13.29 -11.12 -5.71
CA ALA A 58 -12.80 -10.71 -7.03
C ALA A 58 -13.91 -10.72 -8.10
N LYS A 59 -14.83 -11.69 -8.03
CA LYS A 59 -15.99 -11.78 -8.92
C LYS A 59 -16.92 -10.59 -8.75
N GLU A 60 -17.33 -10.31 -7.52
CA GLU A 60 -18.19 -9.17 -7.18
C GLU A 60 -17.55 -7.84 -7.60
N TYR A 61 -16.26 -7.67 -7.33
CA TYR A 61 -15.52 -6.48 -7.75
C TYR A 61 -15.50 -6.32 -9.27
N ARG A 62 -15.29 -7.41 -10.03
CA ARG A 62 -15.28 -7.35 -11.49
C ARG A 62 -16.66 -7.06 -12.07
N GLU A 63 -17.71 -7.65 -11.50
CA GLU A 63 -19.09 -7.38 -11.89
C GLU A 63 -19.44 -5.90 -11.64
N TRP A 64 -19.07 -5.37 -10.47
CA TRP A 64 -19.19 -3.95 -10.17
C TRP A 64 -18.41 -3.08 -11.17
N LEU A 65 -17.13 -3.38 -11.43
CA LEU A 65 -16.29 -2.60 -12.34
C LEU A 65 -16.84 -2.57 -13.78
N SER A 66 -17.54 -3.64 -14.18
CA SER A 66 -18.17 -3.75 -15.50
C SER A 66 -19.52 -3.05 -15.58
N GLY A 67 -20.26 -2.97 -14.46
CA GLY A 67 -21.59 -2.39 -14.37
C GLY A 67 -21.64 -0.93 -13.91
N ASP A 68 -20.56 -0.41 -13.34
CA ASP A 68 -20.50 0.97 -12.84
C ASP A 68 -20.48 1.98 -13.99
N LYS A 69 -21.52 2.82 -14.06
CA LYS A 69 -21.67 3.80 -15.15
C LYS A 69 -20.58 4.87 -15.13
N SER A 70 -20.20 5.34 -13.94
CA SER A 70 -19.20 6.41 -13.81
C SER A 70 -17.81 5.95 -14.24
N PHE A 71 -17.45 4.70 -13.91
CA PHE A 71 -16.23 4.07 -14.41
C PHE A 71 -16.35 3.77 -15.92
N ALA A 72 -17.47 3.25 -16.40
CA ALA A 72 -17.69 2.94 -17.81
C ALA A 72 -17.60 4.17 -18.72
N GLU A 73 -18.11 5.33 -18.27
CA GLU A 73 -17.97 6.62 -18.97
C GLU A 73 -16.52 7.05 -19.11
N LYS A 74 -15.70 6.90 -18.06
CA LYS A 74 -14.26 7.23 -18.10
C LYS A 74 -13.44 6.20 -18.86
N ALA A 75 -13.85 4.94 -18.80
CA ALA A 75 -13.15 3.80 -19.39
C ALA A 75 -13.62 3.46 -20.81
N GLY A 76 -14.51 4.26 -21.41
CA GLY A 76 -15.22 3.97 -22.66
C GLY A 76 -14.31 3.43 -23.77
N GLY A 77 -14.80 2.46 -24.56
CA GLY A 77 -14.08 1.88 -25.71
C GLY A 77 -12.75 1.17 -25.42
N LEU A 78 -12.17 1.29 -24.21
CA LEU A 78 -10.88 0.72 -23.85
C LEU A 78 -10.91 -0.82 -23.88
N SER A 79 -9.77 -1.40 -24.22
CA SER A 79 -9.53 -2.84 -24.05
C SER A 79 -9.68 -3.25 -22.58
N LEU A 80 -9.92 -4.53 -22.31
CA LEU A 80 -10.03 -5.00 -20.93
C LEU A 80 -8.74 -4.74 -20.14
N ALA A 81 -7.57 -4.90 -20.78
CA ALA A 81 -6.28 -4.60 -20.19
C ALA A 81 -6.16 -3.11 -19.79
N ASP A 82 -6.59 -2.20 -20.66
CA ASP A 82 -6.53 -0.76 -20.39
C ASP A 82 -7.51 -0.32 -19.29
N LYS A 83 -8.68 -0.98 -19.20
CA LYS A 83 -9.62 -0.79 -18.08
C LYS A 83 -9.00 -1.20 -16.75
N PHE A 84 -8.29 -2.32 -16.71
CA PHE A 84 -7.55 -2.73 -15.51
C PHE A 84 -6.45 -1.71 -15.14
N LEU A 85 -5.70 -1.20 -16.11
CA LEU A 85 -4.69 -0.16 -15.84
C LEU A 85 -5.32 1.15 -15.36
N LEU A 86 -6.47 1.53 -15.90
CA LEU A 86 -7.20 2.70 -15.45
C LEU A 86 -7.69 2.53 -14.01
N SER A 87 -8.27 1.37 -13.67
CA SER A 87 -8.73 1.10 -12.31
C SER A 87 -7.56 1.11 -11.32
N SER A 88 -6.43 0.49 -11.66
CA SER A 88 -5.18 0.56 -10.88
C SER A 88 -4.75 2.01 -10.58
N ARG A 89 -4.74 2.89 -11.59
CA ARG A 89 -4.40 4.31 -11.38
C ARG A 89 -5.42 5.05 -10.50
N TYR A 90 -6.70 4.71 -10.62
CA TYR A 90 -7.75 5.33 -9.81
C TYR A 90 -7.72 4.85 -8.36
N ILE A 91 -7.35 3.60 -8.11
CA ILE A 91 -7.10 3.10 -6.76
C ILE A 91 -5.96 3.90 -6.11
N ASP A 92 -4.82 4.04 -6.80
CA ASP A 92 -3.66 4.76 -6.26
C ASP A 92 -3.99 6.22 -5.91
N LYS A 93 -4.68 6.95 -6.80
CA LYS A 93 -5.09 8.35 -6.58
C LYS A 93 -6.24 8.50 -5.58
N GLY A 94 -7.08 7.47 -5.48
CA GLY A 94 -8.23 7.46 -4.58
C GLY A 94 -7.85 7.21 -3.13
N ALA A 95 -6.72 6.54 -2.87
CA ALA A 95 -6.31 6.12 -1.54
C ALA A 95 -6.24 7.29 -0.54
N ALA A 96 -5.67 8.43 -0.93
CA ALA A 96 -5.55 9.61 -0.08
C ALA A 96 -6.91 10.25 0.28
N ARG A 97 -7.95 9.95 -0.50
CA ARG A 97 -9.33 10.44 -0.30
C ARG A 97 -10.17 9.52 0.59
N LEU A 98 -9.66 8.34 0.96
CA LEU A 98 -10.39 7.38 1.79
C LEU A 98 -10.39 7.77 3.27
N PRO A 99 -11.44 7.44 4.03
CA PRO A 99 -11.40 7.44 5.50
C PRO A 99 -10.27 6.54 6.04
N THR A 100 -9.67 6.93 7.16
CA THR A 100 -8.53 6.20 7.76
C THR A 100 -8.88 4.75 8.13
N ALA A 101 -10.09 4.49 8.63
CA ALA A 101 -10.53 3.14 8.97
C ALA A 101 -10.47 2.16 7.79
N LEU A 102 -10.79 2.60 6.56
CA LEU A 102 -10.69 1.73 5.38
C LEU A 102 -9.23 1.43 5.02
N LEU A 103 -8.32 2.39 5.23
CA LEU A 103 -6.90 2.17 5.00
C LEU A 103 -6.34 1.16 6.01
N GLU A 104 -6.81 1.16 7.25
CA GLU A 104 -6.41 0.19 8.27
C GLU A 104 -6.78 -1.24 7.89
N GLU A 105 -7.99 -1.47 7.36
CA GLU A 105 -8.39 -2.79 6.88
C GLU A 105 -7.44 -3.32 5.80
N ARG A 106 -6.96 -2.43 4.93
CA ARG A 106 -5.99 -2.78 3.87
C ARG A 106 -4.60 -3.05 4.43
N LEU A 107 -4.21 -2.44 5.54
CA LEU A 107 -2.89 -2.59 6.14
C LEU A 107 -2.61 -4.07 6.46
N SER A 108 -3.58 -4.78 7.05
CA SER A 108 -3.44 -6.20 7.41
C SER A 108 -3.13 -7.08 6.18
N SER A 109 -3.85 -6.89 5.07
CA SER A 109 -3.63 -7.67 3.84
C SER A 109 -2.24 -7.42 3.24
N VAL A 110 -1.78 -6.16 3.23
CA VAL A 110 -0.45 -5.83 2.70
C VAL A 110 0.64 -6.38 3.63
N SER A 111 0.46 -6.32 4.95
CA SER A 111 1.38 -6.94 5.90
C SER A 111 1.54 -8.45 5.68
N LYS A 112 0.44 -9.16 5.42
CA LYS A 112 0.45 -10.59 5.11
C LYS A 112 1.20 -10.89 3.81
N ILE A 113 0.97 -10.10 2.76
CA ILE A 113 1.73 -10.21 1.51
C ILE A 113 3.22 -10.03 1.76
N LEU A 114 3.64 -8.94 2.40
CA LEU A 114 5.06 -8.64 2.62
C LEU A 114 5.75 -9.69 3.49
N ALA A 115 5.04 -10.29 4.44
CA ALA A 115 5.56 -11.37 5.27
C ALA A 115 5.81 -12.68 4.50
N SER A 116 5.07 -12.92 3.40
CA SER A 116 5.15 -14.15 2.61
C SER A 116 6.16 -14.10 1.45
N LEU A 117 6.69 -12.93 1.10
CA LEU A 117 7.65 -12.77 0.01
C LEU A 117 9.09 -13.06 0.46
N ASP A 118 10.00 -13.39 -0.45
CA ASP A 118 11.42 -13.23 -0.18
C ASP A 118 11.82 -11.75 -0.24
N THR A 119 13.01 -11.42 0.25
CA THR A 119 13.44 -10.04 0.45
C THR A 119 13.58 -9.27 -0.88
N TYR A 120 14.09 -9.93 -1.93
CA TYR A 120 14.21 -9.34 -3.26
C TYR A 120 12.84 -9.03 -3.88
N THR A 121 11.93 -10.01 -3.89
CA THR A 121 10.57 -9.83 -4.43
C THR A 121 9.78 -8.78 -3.65
N CYS A 122 9.97 -8.73 -2.33
CA CYS A 122 9.40 -7.70 -1.46
C CYS A 122 9.93 -6.29 -1.78
N GLY A 123 11.25 -6.12 -1.95
CA GLY A 123 11.85 -4.83 -2.34
C GLY A 123 11.30 -4.30 -3.66
N ARG A 124 11.20 -5.16 -4.67
CA ARG A 124 10.61 -4.80 -5.98
C ARG A 124 9.12 -4.49 -5.90
N TYR A 125 8.36 -5.23 -5.07
CA TYR A 125 6.96 -4.93 -4.80
C TYR A 125 6.80 -3.53 -4.19
N LEU A 126 7.61 -3.20 -3.18
CA LEU A 126 7.59 -1.90 -2.49
C LEU A 126 7.94 -0.74 -3.42
N LYS A 127 8.93 -0.93 -4.30
CA LYS A 127 9.33 0.08 -5.30
C LYS A 127 8.34 0.22 -6.46
N GLY A 128 7.37 -0.70 -6.54
CA GLY A 128 6.42 -0.80 -7.65
C GLY A 128 7.11 -1.20 -8.96
N GLU A 129 8.22 -1.94 -8.89
CA GLU A 129 9.03 -2.40 -10.02
C GLU A 129 8.72 -3.85 -10.40
N MET A 130 7.75 -4.47 -9.70
CA MET A 130 7.25 -5.81 -9.98
C MET A 130 6.33 -5.79 -11.21
N PRO A 131 6.68 -6.49 -12.30
CA PRO A 131 5.81 -6.67 -13.46
C PRO A 131 4.55 -7.40 -13.04
N TYR A 132 3.45 -7.13 -13.76
CA TYR A 132 2.17 -7.74 -13.43
C TYR A 132 2.19 -9.28 -13.52
N SER A 133 2.90 -9.88 -14.47
CA SER A 133 3.05 -11.34 -14.55
C SER A 133 3.72 -11.93 -13.32
N GLU A 134 4.72 -11.24 -12.76
CA GLU A 134 5.37 -11.62 -11.51
C GLU A 134 4.43 -11.41 -10.31
N PHE A 135 3.67 -10.32 -10.32
CA PHE A 135 2.64 -10.05 -9.32
C PHE A 135 1.61 -11.20 -9.26
N GLU A 136 1.09 -11.66 -10.39
CA GLU A 136 0.16 -12.79 -10.41
C GLU A 136 0.80 -14.05 -9.83
N ASN A 137 2.04 -14.36 -10.22
CA ASN A 137 2.71 -15.59 -9.78
C ASN A 137 3.17 -15.57 -8.32
N ARG A 138 3.38 -14.38 -7.73
CA ARG A 138 3.93 -14.24 -6.37
C ARG A 138 2.89 -13.79 -5.35
N ILE A 139 1.94 -12.95 -5.75
CA ILE A 139 0.99 -12.30 -4.84
C ILE A 139 -0.35 -13.04 -4.82
N PHE A 140 -0.87 -13.48 -5.97
CA PHE A 140 -2.15 -14.21 -5.99
C PHE A 140 -2.14 -15.49 -5.15
N PRO A 141 -1.07 -16.31 -5.14
CA PRO A 141 -1.00 -17.46 -4.23
C PRO A 141 -1.08 -17.08 -2.75
N VAL A 142 -0.56 -15.91 -2.37
CA VAL A 142 -0.70 -15.41 -0.98
C VAL A 142 -2.15 -14.98 -0.72
N MET A 143 -2.79 -14.31 -1.69
CA MET A 143 -4.20 -13.92 -1.59
C MET A 143 -5.16 -15.11 -1.51
N GLU A 144 -4.82 -16.28 -2.06
CA GLU A 144 -5.60 -17.51 -1.89
C GLU A 144 -5.69 -17.94 -0.41
N SER A 145 -4.73 -17.55 0.42
CA SER A 145 -4.72 -17.81 1.87
C SER A 145 -5.46 -16.74 2.68
N PHE A 146 -6.05 -15.73 2.03
CA PHE A 146 -6.81 -14.70 2.73
C PHE A 146 -8.08 -15.29 3.36
N SER A 147 -8.38 -14.82 4.56
CA SER A 147 -9.70 -14.99 5.15
C SER A 147 -10.78 -14.29 4.32
N GLU A 148 -12.04 -14.57 4.61
CA GLU A 148 -13.16 -13.87 3.99
C GLU A 148 -13.11 -12.36 4.27
N ALA A 149 -12.80 -11.96 5.50
CA ALA A 149 -12.67 -10.56 5.89
C ALA A 149 -11.53 -9.87 5.12
N GLU A 150 -10.35 -10.49 5.04
CA GLU A 150 -9.19 -9.95 4.29
C GLU A 150 -9.51 -9.82 2.79
N SER A 151 -10.17 -10.83 2.21
CA SER A 151 -10.57 -10.83 0.80
C SER A 151 -11.57 -9.71 0.51
N LYS A 152 -12.60 -9.56 1.35
CA LYS A 152 -13.60 -8.51 1.22
C LYS A 152 -12.99 -7.11 1.40
N ALA A 153 -12.16 -6.92 2.43
CA ALA A 153 -11.47 -5.66 2.68
C ALA A 153 -10.60 -5.24 1.50
N TRP A 154 -9.84 -6.17 0.90
CA TRP A 154 -9.01 -5.90 -0.27
C TRP A 154 -9.79 -5.24 -1.41
N PHE A 155 -10.90 -5.85 -1.81
CA PHE A 155 -11.71 -5.34 -2.94
C PHE A 155 -12.61 -4.16 -2.56
N THR A 156 -13.07 -4.09 -1.31
CA THR A 156 -13.85 -2.94 -0.81
C THR A 156 -13.03 -1.66 -0.85
N VAL A 157 -11.76 -1.72 -0.39
CA VAL A 157 -10.85 -0.57 -0.41
C VAL A 157 -10.51 -0.15 -1.83
N ASN A 158 -10.27 -1.11 -2.74
CA ASN A 158 -10.04 -0.80 -4.15
C ASN A 158 -11.24 -0.08 -4.78
N ARG A 159 -12.44 -0.60 -4.54
CA ARG A 159 -13.69 0.01 -5.02
C ARG A 159 -13.88 1.42 -4.47
N ALA A 160 -13.77 1.58 -3.15
CA ALA A 160 -13.95 2.87 -2.50
C ALA A 160 -12.95 3.91 -3.01
N ALA A 161 -11.69 3.51 -3.28
CA ALA A 161 -10.68 4.42 -3.81
C ALA A 161 -11.06 4.90 -5.21
N ILE A 162 -11.52 3.99 -6.09
CA ILE A 162 -11.99 4.33 -7.43
C ILE A 162 -13.18 5.30 -7.35
N GLU A 163 -14.17 5.01 -6.52
CA GLU A 163 -15.35 5.86 -6.32
C GLU A 163 -14.95 7.24 -5.77
N ALA A 164 -14.07 7.30 -4.77
CA ALA A 164 -13.59 8.56 -4.20
C ALA A 164 -12.84 9.42 -5.23
N GLN A 165 -12.04 8.79 -6.10
CA GLN A 165 -11.33 9.47 -7.19
C GLN A 165 -12.29 9.96 -8.28
N LEU A 166 -13.28 9.14 -8.66
CA LEU A 166 -14.30 9.50 -9.66
C LEU A 166 -15.17 10.67 -9.19
N ASN A 167 -15.55 10.66 -7.92
CA ASN A 167 -16.38 11.68 -7.29
C ASN A 167 -15.61 12.95 -6.90
N GLY A 168 -14.28 12.94 -7.03
CA GLY A 168 -13.44 14.07 -6.60
C GLY A 168 -13.50 14.35 -5.10
N SER A 169 -13.69 13.32 -4.27
CA SER A 169 -13.77 13.44 -2.80
C SER A 169 -12.53 14.12 -2.23
N PRO A 170 -12.61 14.99 -1.21
CA PRO A 170 -11.44 15.72 -0.73
C PRO A 170 -10.33 14.79 -0.25
N ILE A 171 -9.08 15.22 -0.44
CA ILE A 171 -7.90 14.52 0.09
C ILE A 171 -7.88 14.69 1.61
N ILE A 172 -7.62 13.60 2.34
CA ILE A 172 -7.47 13.61 3.79
C ILE A 172 -5.99 13.51 4.12
N VAL A 173 -5.45 14.61 4.61
CA VAL A 173 -4.04 14.78 4.93
C VAL A 173 -3.74 14.31 6.37
N LEU A 174 -2.68 13.52 6.55
CA LEU A 174 -2.09 13.28 7.85
C LEU A 174 -1.12 14.41 8.21
N SER A 175 -1.28 14.99 9.40
CA SER A 175 -0.37 16.03 9.91
C SER A 175 1.05 15.49 10.12
N ALA A 176 2.06 16.34 9.93
CA ALA A 176 3.44 15.96 10.19
C ALA A 176 3.66 15.56 11.66
N GLU A 177 2.93 16.14 12.61
CA GLU A 177 3.04 15.79 14.03
C GLU A 177 2.44 14.40 14.32
N ASP A 178 1.30 14.04 13.72
CA ASP A 178 0.73 12.70 13.85
C ASP A 178 1.63 11.62 13.27
N ALA A 179 2.25 11.89 12.12
CA ALA A 179 3.24 11.00 11.54
C ALA A 179 4.43 10.79 12.50
N LYS A 180 5.00 11.87 13.05
CA LYS A 180 6.10 11.81 14.03
C LYS A 180 5.71 11.05 15.29
N ARG A 181 4.52 11.31 15.85
CA ARG A 181 4.01 10.59 17.03
C ARG A 181 3.88 9.10 16.77
N THR A 182 3.42 8.72 15.58
CA THR A 182 3.28 7.32 15.17
C THR A 182 4.61 6.60 15.08
N ILE A 183 5.61 7.20 14.43
CA ILE A 183 6.96 6.62 14.36
C ILE A 183 7.60 6.52 15.75
N ARG A 184 7.45 7.53 16.61
CA ARG A 184 7.92 7.45 18.01
C ARG A 184 7.23 6.31 18.77
N LYS A 185 5.92 6.13 18.57
CA LYS A 185 5.17 5.05 19.20
C LYS A 185 5.68 3.69 18.75
N LEU A 186 5.93 3.53 17.45
CA LEU A 186 6.55 2.33 16.89
C LEU A 186 7.92 2.05 17.53
N LEU A 187 8.83 3.02 17.52
CA LEU A 187 10.16 2.88 18.12
C LEU A 187 10.10 2.49 19.60
N SER A 188 9.15 3.04 20.36
CA SER A 188 8.97 2.73 21.78
C SER A 188 8.48 1.31 22.07
N SER A 189 7.93 0.62 21.05
CA SER A 189 7.49 -0.78 21.17
C SER A 189 8.60 -1.80 20.85
N MET A 190 9.76 -1.32 20.39
CA MET A 190 10.89 -2.15 19.99
C MET A 190 11.96 -2.24 21.09
N TYR A 191 12.74 -3.33 21.08
CA TYR A 191 13.97 -3.41 21.87
C TYR A 191 14.97 -2.34 21.40
N GLU A 192 15.63 -1.64 22.34
CA GLU A 192 16.36 -0.40 22.04
C GLU A 192 17.42 -0.53 20.91
N PRO A 193 18.30 -1.55 20.88
CA PRO A 193 19.19 -1.79 19.74
C PRO A 193 18.47 -1.88 18.39
N GLN A 194 17.38 -2.63 18.31
CA GLN A 194 16.58 -2.78 17.07
C GLN A 194 15.93 -1.45 16.68
N SER A 195 15.49 -0.65 17.66
CA SER A 195 14.89 0.66 17.40
C SER A 195 15.88 1.63 16.74
N LYS A 196 17.16 1.60 17.13
CA LYS A 196 18.22 2.46 16.57
C LYS A 196 18.58 2.04 15.15
N GLU A 197 18.74 0.73 14.94
CA GLU A 197 19.00 0.17 13.61
C GLU A 197 17.86 0.47 12.65
N PHE A 198 16.62 0.29 13.10
CA PHE A 198 15.44 0.60 12.31
C PHE A 198 15.35 2.09 12.00
N LEU A 199 15.58 2.98 12.98
CA LEU A 199 15.56 4.43 12.72
C LEU A 199 16.64 4.87 11.72
N ALA A 200 17.83 4.26 11.77
CA ALA A 200 18.88 4.52 10.79
C ALA A 200 18.48 4.05 9.38
N ALA A 201 17.97 2.82 9.25
CA ALA A 201 17.47 2.27 7.99
C ALA A 201 16.27 3.08 7.44
N LEU A 202 15.42 3.57 8.33
CA LEU A 202 14.30 4.46 8.01
C LEU A 202 14.82 5.75 7.35
N GLY A 203 15.86 6.37 7.90
CA GLY A 203 16.47 7.59 7.36
C GLY A 203 17.15 7.40 6.00
N SER A 204 17.57 6.18 5.65
CA SER A 204 18.27 5.87 4.40
C SER A 204 17.43 5.12 3.36
N LEU A 205 16.12 4.95 3.59
CA LEU A 205 15.29 4.05 2.78
C LEU A 205 15.32 4.34 1.27
N LYS A 206 15.39 5.62 0.89
CA LYS A 206 15.41 6.03 -0.54
C LYS A 206 16.63 5.52 -1.31
N THR A 207 17.73 5.30 -0.62
CA THR A 207 18.99 4.80 -1.20
C THR A 207 19.30 3.37 -0.76
N ALA A 208 18.38 2.73 -0.05
CA ALA A 208 18.53 1.36 0.42
C ALA A 208 18.46 0.38 -0.75
N ASP A 209 19.21 -0.72 -0.65
CA ASP A 209 19.03 -1.88 -1.51
C ASP A 209 17.68 -2.57 -1.22
N ASP A 210 17.35 -3.59 -2.02
CA ASP A 210 16.08 -4.32 -1.86
C ASP A 210 15.96 -4.99 -0.48
N ASP A 211 17.09 -5.38 0.10
CA ASP A 211 17.13 -6.11 1.36
C ASP A 211 16.77 -5.21 2.54
N ASP A 212 17.46 -4.07 2.65
CA ASP A 212 17.18 -3.07 3.67
C ASP A 212 15.81 -2.43 3.48
N ALA A 213 15.39 -2.22 2.23
CA ALA A 213 14.06 -1.67 1.94
C ALA A 213 12.96 -2.61 2.41
N CYS A 214 13.04 -3.90 2.07
CA CYS A 214 12.05 -4.87 2.50
C CYS A 214 12.03 -5.06 4.01
N ARG A 215 13.20 -5.19 4.65
CA ARG A 215 13.30 -5.37 6.11
C ARG A 215 12.66 -4.19 6.85
N THR A 216 12.95 -2.97 6.42
CA THR A 216 12.39 -1.75 7.01
C THR A 216 10.87 -1.68 6.79
N ALA A 217 10.40 -1.96 5.58
CA ALA A 217 8.98 -1.98 5.27
C ALA A 217 8.23 -3.04 6.09
N ARG A 218 8.77 -4.25 6.25
CA ARG A 218 8.15 -5.29 7.08
C ARG A 218 7.92 -4.83 8.50
N VAL A 219 8.89 -4.12 9.10
CA VAL A 219 8.71 -3.54 10.43
C VAL A 219 7.53 -2.56 10.43
N LEU A 220 7.48 -1.64 9.47
CA LEU A 220 6.40 -0.65 9.39
C LEU A 220 5.02 -1.26 9.19
N TYR A 221 4.89 -2.23 8.29
CA TYR A 221 3.63 -2.88 8.00
C TYR A 221 3.20 -3.83 9.13
N VAL A 222 4.09 -4.71 9.61
CA VAL A 222 3.75 -5.73 10.61
C VAL A 222 3.60 -5.12 12.00
N GLN A 223 4.61 -4.39 12.48
CA GLN A 223 4.54 -3.78 13.81
C GLN A 223 3.60 -2.58 13.82
N GLY A 224 3.51 -1.83 12.72
CA GLY A 224 2.54 -0.76 12.57
C GLY A 224 1.09 -1.23 12.66
N ASN A 225 0.77 -2.40 12.08
CA ASN A 225 -0.54 -3.03 12.22
C ASN A 225 -0.85 -3.48 13.66
N SER A 226 0.17 -3.61 14.51
CA SER A 226 0.04 -3.99 15.93
C SER A 226 -0.03 -2.77 16.87
N LEU A 227 0.05 -1.55 16.36
CA LEU A 227 -0.07 -0.34 17.18
C LEU A 227 -1.50 -0.17 17.70
N PRO A 228 -1.68 0.46 18.88
CA PRO A 228 -2.99 0.85 19.35
C PRO A 228 -3.53 2.05 18.54
N GLU A 229 -4.85 2.24 18.57
CA GLU A 229 -5.47 3.48 18.08
C GLU A 229 -4.93 4.72 18.84
N PRO A 230 -4.77 5.88 18.17
CA PRO A 230 -5.04 6.15 16.74
C PRO A 230 -3.85 5.83 15.80
N TYR A 231 -2.74 5.31 16.35
CA TYR A 231 -1.46 5.22 15.64
C TYR A 231 -1.46 4.18 14.52
N ARG A 232 -2.27 3.13 14.63
CA ARG A 232 -2.45 2.15 13.55
C ARG A 232 -3.08 2.81 12.32
N GLY A 233 -4.13 3.61 12.50
CA GLY A 233 -4.72 4.41 11.43
C GLY A 233 -3.74 5.38 10.78
N TYR A 234 -2.96 6.08 11.61
CA TYR A 234 -1.92 6.98 11.10
C TYR A 234 -0.84 6.22 10.32
N MET A 235 -0.46 5.01 10.75
CA MET A 235 0.43 4.15 9.99
C MET A 235 -0.17 3.73 8.66
N ALA A 236 -1.43 3.30 8.64
CA ALA A 236 -2.12 2.92 7.41
C ALA A 236 -2.16 4.08 6.41
N ARG A 237 -2.48 5.29 6.89
CA ARG A 237 -2.45 6.50 6.05
C ARG A 237 -1.05 6.77 5.52
N MET A 238 -0.05 6.82 6.40
CA MET A 238 1.34 6.99 6.02
C MET A 238 1.77 6.04 4.89
N LEU A 239 1.46 4.74 5.02
CA LEU A 239 1.96 3.71 4.10
C LEU A 239 1.16 3.58 2.79
N LEU A 240 -0.13 3.92 2.80
CA LEU A 240 -1.05 3.58 1.70
C LEU A 240 -1.51 4.78 0.86
N THR A 241 -1.23 6.02 1.26
CA THR A 241 -1.71 7.22 0.53
C THR A 241 -0.64 7.95 -0.27
N ARG A 242 0.60 7.41 -0.34
CA ARG A 242 1.75 8.03 -1.03
C ARG A 242 1.93 9.50 -0.61
N ASP A 243 2.48 10.34 -1.47
CA ASP A 243 2.71 11.76 -1.17
C ASP A 243 1.41 12.56 -1.03
N GLU A 244 0.32 12.15 -1.69
CA GLU A 244 -0.95 12.90 -1.71
C GLU A 244 -1.65 12.96 -0.34
N GLY A 245 -1.45 11.98 0.55
CA GLY A 245 -2.11 11.97 1.87
C GLY A 245 -1.30 12.61 3.00
N ARG A 246 -0.30 13.43 2.70
CA ARG A 246 0.54 14.11 3.71
C ARG A 246 0.52 15.61 3.60
N GLU A 247 0.85 16.22 4.72
CA GLU A 247 1.13 17.64 4.81
C GLU A 247 2.46 17.92 4.10
N GLU A 248 2.45 18.88 3.18
CA GLU A 248 3.69 19.34 2.55
C GLU A 248 4.58 20.02 3.61
N PRO A 249 5.90 19.76 3.60
CA PRO A 249 6.83 20.30 4.59
C PRO A 249 6.99 21.82 4.55
#